data_AF-A0A1V8PPM2-F1
#
_entry.id   AF-A0A1V8PPM2-F1
#
_cell.length_a   1.000
_cell.length_b   1.000
_cell.length_c   1.000
_cell.angle_alpha   90.00
_cell.angle_beta   90.00
_cell.angle_gamma   90.00
#
_symmetry.space_group_name_H-M   'P 1'
#
loop_
_entity.id
_entity.type
_entity.pdbx_description
1 polymer ?
#
loop_
_entity_poly.entity_id
_entity_poly.type
_entity_poly.pdbx_seq_one_letter_code
_entity_poly.pdbx_strand_id
1 'polypeptide(L)'
;MNTNAKRTVMRLVAGVAAVATLMGTAACGSSNSSSSDDNTLTVSYWDDEMQPIKDFIKANPDIKVKQIRVPGDDYNTKLNQMIVGGTAPDVMLTQEADYVRFAKNGVTMKLDDKLKDLGIDKSDFQPAVTDIANQVDGYYGFPQGFATEIMYYNKDMFDAAGVAYPTDDWTWDDYTAAAEKLTKADGSQYGSDSPTFNGV
;
A
#
# COMPACT_ATOMS: atom_id res chain seq x y z
N MET A 1 40.63 36.09 -38.64
CA MET A 1 41.64 35.80 -39.68
C MET A 1 41.84 34.30 -39.68
N ASN A 2 41.28 33.60 -40.67
CA ASN A 2 41.97 33.11 -41.90
C ASN A 2 42.97 31.99 -41.55
N THR A 3 43.03 30.78 -42.14
CA THR A 3 42.27 29.98 -43.10
C THR A 3 42.99 28.62 -43.19
N ASN A 4 42.32 27.65 -43.79
CA ASN A 4 42.85 26.56 -44.64
C ASN A 4 42.92 25.17 -43.99
N ALA A 5 42.09 24.19 -44.38
CA ALA A 5 41.97 23.56 -45.72
C ALA A 5 43.24 22.77 -46.07
N LYS A 6 43.25 21.54 -46.60
CA LYS A 6 42.29 20.63 -47.22
C LYS A 6 43.09 19.34 -47.50
N ARG A 7 42.43 18.18 -47.62
CA ARG A 7 42.57 17.25 -48.77
C ARG A 7 41.51 16.13 -48.62
N THR A 8 40.45 16.09 -49.45
CA THR A 8 40.42 15.62 -50.87
C THR A 8 40.32 14.08 -50.88
N VAL A 9 39.34 13.37 -51.48
CA VAL A 9 38.32 13.74 -52.48
C VAL A 9 37.44 12.50 -52.82
N MET A 10 36.14 12.76 -53.08
CA MET A 10 35.31 12.19 -54.17
C MET A 10 34.88 10.70 -54.16
N ARG A 11 33.74 10.30 -54.74
CA ARG A 11 32.79 10.98 -55.67
C ARG A 11 31.45 10.20 -55.71
N LEU A 12 30.34 10.97 -55.76
CA LEU A 12 29.14 10.88 -56.65
C LEU A 12 28.43 9.52 -56.89
N VAL A 13 27.11 9.40 -57.15
CA VAL A 13 25.86 10.21 -57.11
C VAL A 13 24.77 9.32 -57.77
N ALA A 14 23.50 9.64 -57.51
CA ALA A 14 22.26 9.34 -58.27
C ALA A 14 21.33 8.39 -57.49
N GLY A 15 20.14 8.77 -57.02
CA GLY A 15 19.21 9.83 -57.42
C GLY A 15 18.18 9.27 -58.39
N VAL A 16 16.90 9.20 -57.98
CA VAL A 16 15.67 9.57 -58.72
C VAL A 16 14.40 9.18 -57.94
N ALA A 17 13.65 10.23 -57.60
CA ALA A 17 12.20 10.46 -57.63
C ALA A 17 11.15 9.56 -56.95
N ALA A 18 10.17 10.26 -56.37
CA ALA A 18 9.01 9.85 -55.60
C ALA A 18 7.85 9.24 -56.41
N VAL A 19 7.06 8.37 -55.76
CA VAL A 19 5.62 8.17 -56.01
C VAL A 19 4.94 7.81 -54.66
N ALA A 20 3.80 8.43 -54.39
CA ALA A 20 2.96 8.24 -53.21
C ALA A 20 2.01 7.04 -53.34
N THR A 21 1.81 6.28 -52.25
CA THR A 21 0.60 5.46 -52.07
C THR A 21 0.25 5.29 -50.58
N LEU A 22 -0.96 5.73 -50.20
CA LEU A 22 -1.65 5.34 -48.98
C LEU A 22 -1.97 3.83 -49.01
N MET A 23 -1.73 3.09 -47.93
CA MET A 23 -2.58 1.97 -47.44
C MET A 23 -1.97 1.31 -46.20
N GLY A 24 -2.78 1.14 -45.14
CA GLY A 24 -2.67 -0.02 -44.25
C GLY A 24 -1.95 0.14 -42.92
N THR A 25 -2.34 1.09 -42.07
CA THR A 25 -2.14 0.93 -40.62
C THR A 25 -3.19 -0.05 -40.08
N ALA A 26 -2.86 -1.33 -40.09
CA ALA A 26 -3.64 -2.34 -39.39
C ALA A 26 -2.69 -3.33 -38.70
N ALA A 27 -2.90 -3.44 -37.39
CA ALA A 27 -2.64 -4.61 -36.56
C ALA A 27 -1.18 -5.06 -36.44
N CYS A 28 -0.53 -4.62 -35.35
CA CYS A 28 -0.03 -5.53 -34.30
C CYS A 28 0.44 -4.68 -33.12
N GLY A 29 -0.50 -3.99 -32.47
CA GLY A 29 -0.32 -3.65 -31.06
C GLY A 29 -0.59 -4.92 -30.28
N SER A 30 0.47 -5.68 -30.00
CA SER A 30 0.45 -6.76 -29.03
C SER A 30 0.23 -6.16 -27.64
N SER A 31 -1.03 -5.82 -27.34
CA SER A 31 -1.49 -5.69 -25.97
C SER A 31 -1.27 -7.06 -25.34
N ASN A 32 -0.22 -7.13 -24.52
CA ASN A 32 0.05 -8.26 -23.65
C ASN A 32 -1.05 -8.27 -22.58
N SER A 33 -2.25 -8.71 -22.97
CA SER A 33 -3.29 -9.10 -22.04
C SER A 33 -2.74 -10.33 -21.34
N SER A 34 -2.18 -10.11 -20.15
CA SER A 34 -1.92 -11.14 -19.16
C SER A 34 -3.21 -11.94 -19.03
N SER A 35 -3.24 -13.10 -19.68
CA SER A 35 -4.29 -14.08 -19.53
C SER A 35 -4.31 -14.45 -18.06
N SER A 36 -5.31 -13.93 -17.35
CA SER A 36 -5.73 -14.40 -16.04
C SER A 36 -5.92 -15.90 -16.15
N ASP A 37 -5.02 -16.66 -15.51
CA ASP A 37 -5.11 -18.12 -15.43
C ASP A 37 -6.53 -18.50 -14.96
N ASP A 38 -7.16 -19.40 -15.72
CA ASP A 38 -8.53 -19.90 -15.55
C ASP A 38 -8.99 -19.92 -14.08
N ASN A 39 -9.91 -19.01 -13.76
CA ASN A 39 -10.76 -19.01 -12.57
C ASN A 39 -10.02 -19.08 -11.21
N THR A 40 -8.83 -18.47 -11.10
CA THR A 40 -8.07 -18.42 -9.84
C THR A 40 -8.19 -17.04 -9.19
N LEU A 41 -8.79 -16.98 -8.00
CA LEU A 41 -8.85 -15.79 -7.15
C LEU A 41 -7.51 -15.59 -6.43
N THR A 42 -6.88 -14.44 -6.61
CA THR A 42 -5.63 -14.07 -5.94
C THR A 42 -5.90 -13.21 -4.71
N VAL A 43 -5.34 -13.60 -3.56
CA VAL A 43 -5.55 -12.91 -2.28
C VAL A 43 -4.22 -12.63 -1.60
N SER A 44 -3.93 -11.36 -1.28
CA SER A 44 -2.69 -10.97 -0.58
C SER A 44 -2.95 -10.49 0.85
N TYR A 45 -2.08 -10.88 1.78
CA TYR A 45 -2.15 -10.51 3.21
C TYR A 45 -0.79 -10.68 3.90
N TRP A 46 -0.65 -10.17 5.13
CA TRP A 46 0.60 -10.25 5.91
C TRP A 46 0.57 -11.21 7.10
N ASP A 47 -0.60 -11.49 7.66
CA ASP A 47 -0.75 -12.37 8.82
C ASP A 47 -0.29 -13.80 8.52
N ASP A 48 0.21 -14.53 9.52
CA ASP A 48 0.58 -15.95 9.38
C ASP A 48 -0.61 -16.80 8.94
N GLU A 49 -1.79 -16.50 9.46
CA GLU A 49 -3.02 -17.18 9.12
C GLU A 49 -4.18 -16.18 8.93
N MET A 50 -5.03 -16.47 7.93
CA MET A 50 -6.25 -15.72 7.67
C MET A 50 -7.44 -16.66 7.69
N GLN A 51 -8.07 -16.81 8.86
CA GLN A 51 -9.23 -17.70 9.04
C GLN A 51 -10.36 -17.43 8.03
N PRO A 52 -10.71 -16.18 7.69
CA PRO A 52 -11.72 -15.92 6.66
C PRO A 52 -11.39 -16.53 5.28
N ILE A 53 -10.12 -16.55 4.89
CA ILE A 53 -9.68 -17.17 3.63
C ILE A 53 -9.80 -18.69 3.71
N LYS A 54 -9.39 -19.29 4.85
CA LYS A 54 -9.54 -20.73 5.10
C LYS A 54 -11.01 -21.17 5.02
N ASP A 55 -11.89 -20.42 5.67
CA ASP A 55 -13.34 -20.69 5.67
C ASP A 55 -13.94 -20.51 4.28
N PHE A 56 -13.51 -19.48 3.54
CA PHE A 56 -13.92 -19.28 2.15
C PHE A 56 -13.52 -20.45 1.25
N ILE A 57 -12.26 -20.90 1.32
CA ILE A 57 -11.78 -22.06 0.53
C ILE A 57 -12.59 -23.32 0.88
N LYS A 58 -12.86 -23.56 2.17
CA LYS A 58 -13.65 -24.70 2.62
C LYS A 58 -15.10 -24.66 2.14
N ALA A 59 -15.71 -23.48 2.14
CA ALA A 59 -17.09 -23.28 1.69
C ALA A 59 -17.23 -23.28 0.16
N ASN A 60 -16.15 -22.97 -0.57
CA ASN A 60 -16.15 -22.80 -2.03
C ASN A 60 -15.05 -23.67 -2.69
N PRO A 61 -15.15 -25.01 -2.63
CA PRO A 61 -14.09 -25.92 -3.11
C PRO A 61 -13.83 -25.81 -4.62
N ASP A 62 -14.79 -25.29 -5.39
CA ASP A 62 -14.66 -25.11 -6.85
C ASP A 62 -13.90 -23.83 -7.24
N ILE A 63 -13.67 -22.92 -6.29
CA ILE A 63 -12.91 -21.69 -6.51
C ILE A 63 -11.45 -21.93 -6.13
N LYS A 64 -10.56 -21.79 -7.11
CA LYS A 64 -9.12 -21.83 -6.83
C LYS A 64 -8.70 -20.52 -6.18
N VAL A 65 -8.03 -20.60 -5.03
CA VAL A 65 -7.51 -19.43 -4.32
C VAL A 65 -5.99 -19.49 -4.24
N LYS A 66 -5.32 -18.50 -4.85
CA LYS A 66 -3.88 -18.31 -4.76
C LYS A 66 -3.57 -17.26 -3.69
N GLN A 67 -2.96 -17.71 -2.60
CA GLN A 67 -2.58 -16.85 -1.48
C GLN A 67 -1.18 -16.26 -1.71
N ILE A 68 -1.05 -14.94 -1.59
CA ILE A 68 0.20 -14.18 -1.69
C ILE A 68 0.49 -13.61 -0.30
N ARG A 69 1.15 -14.41 0.53
CA ARG A 69 1.53 -13.99 1.87
C ARG A 69 2.88 -13.27 1.84
N VAL A 70 2.91 -12.02 2.32
CA VAL A 70 4.15 -11.25 2.50
C VAL A 70 4.19 -10.72 3.94
N PRO A 71 5.16 -11.14 4.77
CA PRO A 71 5.24 -10.67 6.16
C PRO A 71 5.45 -9.16 6.29
N GLY A 72 4.76 -8.56 7.27
CA GLY A 72 4.97 -7.22 7.84
C GLY A 72 5.60 -6.17 6.93
N ASP A 73 6.87 -5.88 7.17
CA ASP A 73 7.61 -4.74 6.62
C ASP A 73 7.69 -4.74 5.09
N ASP A 74 7.68 -5.91 4.47
CA ASP A 74 7.78 -6.06 3.01
C ASP A 74 6.43 -5.91 2.30
N TYR A 75 5.32 -6.04 3.03
CA TYR A 75 4.00 -6.21 2.43
C TYR A 75 3.61 -5.02 1.56
N ASN A 76 3.62 -3.81 2.13
CA ASN A 76 3.20 -2.59 1.42
C ASN A 76 4.11 -2.32 0.20
N THR A 77 5.41 -2.59 0.32
CA THR A 77 6.35 -2.45 -0.80
C THR A 77 6.02 -3.40 -1.94
N LYS A 78 5.83 -4.70 -1.64
CA LYS A 78 5.50 -5.70 -2.68
C LYS A 78 4.11 -5.48 -3.26
N LEU A 79 3.13 -5.07 -2.45
CA LEU A 79 1.79 -4.74 -2.92
C LEU A 79 1.82 -3.59 -3.92
N ASN A 80 2.50 -2.49 -3.60
CA ASN A 80 2.63 -1.35 -4.51
C ASN A 80 3.36 -1.73 -5.80
N GLN A 81 4.39 -2.58 -5.74
CA GLN A 81 5.06 -3.10 -6.93
C GLN A 81 4.13 -3.92 -7.83
N MET A 82 3.29 -4.79 -7.25
CA MET A 82 2.29 -5.56 -8.00
C MET A 82 1.25 -4.65 -8.65
N ILE A 83 0.76 -3.63 -7.93
CA ILE A 83 -0.20 -2.67 -8.47
C ILE A 83 0.38 -1.90 -9.66
N VAL A 84 1.57 -1.31 -9.50
CA VAL A 84 2.24 -0.54 -10.57
C VAL A 84 2.65 -1.44 -11.73
N GLY A 85 3.02 -2.70 -11.45
CA GLY A 85 3.39 -3.71 -12.43
C GLY A 85 2.21 -4.31 -13.20
N GLY A 86 0.97 -3.94 -12.89
CA GLY A 86 -0.22 -4.48 -13.56
C GLY A 86 -0.55 -5.92 -13.18
N THR A 87 -0.08 -6.38 -12.01
CA THR A 87 -0.29 -7.73 -11.46
C THR A 87 -0.91 -7.67 -10.06
N ALA A 88 -1.72 -6.64 -9.80
CA ALA A 88 -2.43 -6.47 -8.54
C ALA A 88 -3.25 -7.73 -8.18
N PRO A 89 -3.27 -8.14 -6.90
CA PRO A 89 -4.18 -9.18 -6.43
C PRO A 89 -5.65 -8.78 -6.56
N ASP A 90 -6.55 -9.75 -6.71
CA ASP A 90 -8.00 -9.50 -6.78
C ASP A 90 -8.56 -9.02 -5.43
N VAL A 91 -8.03 -9.56 -4.33
CA VAL A 91 -8.33 -9.15 -2.97
C VAL A 91 -7.02 -8.88 -2.24
N MET A 92 -6.92 -7.72 -1.60
CA MET A 92 -5.72 -7.33 -0.86
C MET A 92 -6.11 -6.80 0.51
N LEU A 93 -5.40 -7.26 1.53
CA LEU A 93 -5.44 -6.65 2.84
C LEU A 93 -4.73 -5.29 2.77
N THR A 94 -5.24 -4.28 3.46
CA THR A 94 -4.67 -2.93 3.41
C THR A 94 -4.86 -2.21 4.74
N GLN A 95 -4.01 -1.22 4.98
CA GLN A 95 -4.10 -0.30 6.11
C GLN A 95 -4.83 0.97 5.71
N GLU A 96 -5.29 1.76 6.67
CA GLU A 96 -6.11 2.94 6.47
C GLU A 96 -5.48 3.99 5.55
N ALA A 97 -4.17 4.25 5.69
CA ALA A 97 -3.47 5.22 4.84
C ALA A 97 -3.42 4.76 3.36
N ASP A 98 -3.17 3.47 3.14
CA ASP A 98 -3.10 2.87 1.81
C ASP A 98 -4.49 2.73 1.18
N TYR A 99 -5.52 2.39 1.97
CA TYR A 99 -6.92 2.38 1.55
C TYR A 99 -7.35 3.70 0.91
N VAL A 100 -7.10 4.82 1.58
CA VAL A 100 -7.48 6.15 1.06
C VAL A 100 -6.73 6.46 -0.24
N ARG A 101 -5.43 6.14 -0.28
CA ARG A 101 -4.61 6.32 -1.49
C ARG A 101 -5.11 5.46 -2.66
N PHE A 102 -5.43 4.20 -2.43
CA PHE A 102 -5.88 3.27 -3.46
C PHE A 102 -7.24 3.64 -4.03
N ALA A 103 -8.20 4.04 -3.19
CA ALA A 103 -9.50 4.51 -3.63
C ALA A 103 -9.39 5.76 -4.53
N LYS A 104 -8.61 6.77 -4.09
CA LYS A 104 -8.40 8.01 -4.87
C LYS A 104 -7.71 7.79 -6.22
N ASN A 105 -6.88 6.76 -6.33
CA ASN A 105 -6.15 6.43 -7.55
C ASN A 105 -6.85 5.36 -8.41
N GLY A 106 -8.07 4.96 -8.06
CA GLY A 106 -8.85 3.98 -8.82
C GLY A 106 -8.28 2.56 -8.81
N VAL A 107 -7.47 2.22 -7.80
CA VAL A 107 -6.90 0.88 -7.61
C VAL A 107 -7.98 -0.07 -7.08
N THR A 108 -8.85 0.42 -6.20
CA THR A 108 -9.96 -0.34 -5.61
C THR A 108 -11.31 0.07 -6.22
N MET A 109 -12.24 -0.87 -6.27
CA MET A 109 -13.62 -0.59 -6.67
C MET A 109 -14.48 -0.15 -5.49
N LYS A 110 -15.48 0.71 -5.76
CA LYS A 110 -16.50 1.06 -4.78
C LYS A 110 -17.40 -0.14 -4.50
N LEU A 111 -17.69 -0.40 -3.23
CA LEU A 111 -18.41 -1.57 -2.73
C LEU A 111 -19.82 -1.23 -2.22
N ASP A 112 -20.22 0.05 -2.18
CA ASP A 112 -21.50 0.47 -1.59
C ASP A 112 -22.72 -0.32 -2.08
N ASP A 113 -22.81 -0.55 -3.40
CA ASP A 113 -23.90 -1.33 -3.99
C ASP A 113 -23.79 -2.82 -3.63
N LYS A 114 -22.57 -3.37 -3.62
CA LYS A 114 -22.33 -4.77 -3.22
C LYS A 114 -22.68 -5.02 -1.76
N LEU A 115 -22.32 -4.10 -0.87
CA LEU A 115 -22.68 -4.18 0.54
C LEU A 115 -24.19 -4.15 0.73
N LYS A 116 -24.89 -3.29 -0.02
CA LYS A 116 -26.36 -3.23 -0.03
C LYS A 116 -26.98 -4.53 -0.52
N ASP A 117 -26.49 -5.09 -1.62
CA ASP A 117 -27.00 -6.34 -2.21
C ASP A 117 -26.79 -7.53 -1.27
N LEU A 118 -25.70 -7.51 -0.50
CA LEU A 118 -25.41 -8.51 0.54
C LEU A 118 -26.20 -8.28 1.83
N GLY A 119 -26.99 -7.20 1.93
CA GLY A 119 -27.76 -6.85 3.12
C GLY A 119 -26.89 -6.45 4.32
N ILE A 120 -25.66 -5.96 4.06
CA ILE A 120 -24.75 -5.49 5.11
C ILE A 120 -25.22 -4.10 5.58
N ASP A 121 -25.58 -4.01 6.86
CA ASP A 121 -25.90 -2.74 7.50
C ASP A 121 -24.62 -2.02 7.90
N LYS A 122 -24.37 -0.87 7.28
CA LYS A 122 -23.17 -0.06 7.55
C LYS A 122 -23.23 0.59 8.93
N SER A 123 -24.39 0.66 9.59
CA SER A 123 -24.47 1.15 10.96
C SER A 123 -23.81 0.23 11.98
N ASP A 124 -23.53 -1.03 11.60
CA ASP A 124 -22.81 -1.99 12.45
C ASP A 124 -21.30 -1.74 12.45
N PHE A 125 -20.80 -0.88 11.56
CA PHE A 125 -19.38 -0.55 11.50
C PHE A 125 -19.00 0.46 12.58
N GLN A 126 -17.79 0.32 13.11
CA GLN A 126 -17.26 1.30 14.07
C GLN A 126 -17.17 2.70 13.44
N PRO A 127 -17.41 3.77 14.21
CA PRO A 127 -17.34 5.14 13.69
C PRO A 127 -16.04 5.47 12.96
N ALA A 128 -14.89 5.03 13.48
CA ALA A 128 -13.59 5.24 12.86
C ALA A 128 -13.49 4.66 11.44
N VAL A 129 -14.14 3.53 11.16
CA VAL A 129 -14.21 2.94 9.82
C VAL A 129 -15.03 3.84 8.89
N THR A 130 -16.16 4.34 9.38
CA THR A 130 -17.02 5.25 8.63
C THR A 130 -16.31 6.56 8.30
N ASP A 131 -15.54 7.09 9.25
CA ASP A 131 -14.75 8.32 9.06
C ASP A 131 -13.70 8.17 7.96
N ILE A 132 -13.02 7.02 7.90
CA ILE A 132 -12.06 6.71 6.82
C ILE A 132 -12.79 6.61 5.48
N ALA A 133 -13.93 5.90 5.41
CA ALA A 133 -14.73 5.78 4.19
C ALA A 133 -15.20 7.15 3.66
N ASN A 134 -15.56 8.07 4.57
CA ASN A 134 -16.00 9.42 4.22
C ASN A 134 -14.89 10.27 3.57
N GLN A 135 -13.60 9.92 3.74
CA GLN A 135 -12.50 10.61 3.05
C GLN A 135 -12.42 10.33 1.55
N VAL A 136 -13.10 9.27 1.09
CA VAL A 136 -13.08 8.79 -0.30
C VAL A 136 -14.49 8.53 -0.82
N ASP A 137 -15.48 9.27 -0.30
CA ASP A 137 -16.89 9.25 -0.72
C ASP A 137 -17.65 7.92 -0.62
N GLY A 138 -17.14 6.96 0.16
CA GLY A 138 -17.82 5.69 0.39
C GLY A 138 -16.87 4.54 0.72
N TYR A 139 -17.37 3.32 0.56
CA TYR A 139 -16.66 2.11 0.94
C TYR A 139 -15.96 1.51 -0.27
N TYR A 140 -14.63 1.55 -0.29
CA TYR A 140 -13.76 0.97 -1.31
C TYR A 140 -13.06 -0.32 -0.83
N GLY A 141 -13.58 -0.87 0.26
CA GLY A 141 -13.01 -2.00 0.99
C GLY A 141 -13.96 -2.42 2.09
N PHE A 142 -13.84 -3.68 2.51
CA PHE A 142 -14.61 -4.23 3.63
C PHE A 142 -13.76 -4.18 4.90
N PRO A 143 -14.29 -3.66 6.03
CA PRO A 143 -13.52 -3.61 7.27
C PRO A 143 -13.33 -5.01 7.86
N GLN A 144 -12.09 -5.52 7.88
CA GLN A 144 -11.76 -6.75 8.62
C GLN A 144 -11.78 -6.52 10.14
N GLY A 145 -11.42 -5.32 10.57
CA GLY A 145 -11.33 -4.93 11.96
C GLY A 145 -10.93 -3.47 12.09
N PHE A 146 -10.73 -3.04 13.32
CA PHE A 146 -10.20 -1.74 13.65
C PHE A 146 -9.19 -1.91 14.79
N ALA A 147 -8.16 -1.08 14.81
CA ALA A 147 -7.21 -1.01 15.90
C ALA A 147 -7.17 0.44 16.41
N THR A 148 -6.76 0.59 17.66
CA THR A 148 -6.46 1.90 18.25
C THR A 148 -5.05 1.84 18.79
N GLU A 149 -4.33 2.94 18.66
CA GLU A 149 -3.02 3.08 19.29
C GLU A 149 -3.21 3.48 20.75
N ILE A 150 -2.53 2.76 21.63
CA ILE A 150 -2.50 3.06 23.06
C ILE A 150 -1.06 3.06 23.54
N MET A 151 -0.78 3.94 24.50
CA MET A 151 0.53 3.99 25.13
C MET A 151 0.63 2.94 26.22
N TYR A 152 1.53 1.99 26.03
CA TYR A 152 2.00 1.10 27.10
C TYR A 152 3.21 1.72 27.78
N TYR A 153 3.33 1.57 29.10
CA TYR A 153 4.49 2.07 29.84
C TYR A 153 4.93 1.08 30.91
N ASN A 154 6.24 1.02 31.16
CA ASN A 154 6.83 0.20 32.21
C ASN A 154 6.84 0.95 33.54
N LYS A 155 5.96 0.57 34.46
CA LYS A 155 5.82 1.21 35.78
C LYS A 155 7.12 1.23 36.59
N ASP A 156 7.91 0.17 36.52
CA ASP A 156 9.16 0.07 37.29
C ASP A 156 10.19 1.10 36.81
N MET A 157 10.22 1.39 35.50
CA MET A 157 11.08 2.43 34.95
C MET A 157 10.67 3.83 35.45
N PHE A 158 9.36 4.09 35.49
CA PHE A 158 8.81 5.34 36.02
C PHE A 158 9.10 5.51 37.51
N ASP A 159 8.85 4.48 38.31
CA ASP A 159 9.11 4.48 39.75
C ASP A 159 10.60 4.68 40.05
N ALA A 160 11.48 3.97 39.35
CA ALA A 160 12.93 4.09 39.51
C ALA A 160 13.47 5.48 39.15
N ALA A 161 12.85 6.16 38.18
CA ALA A 161 13.22 7.51 37.77
C ALA A 161 12.48 8.61 38.56
N GLY A 162 11.52 8.26 39.43
CA GLY A 162 10.68 9.21 40.14
C GLY A 162 9.80 10.06 39.21
N VAL A 163 9.44 9.53 38.04
CA VAL A 163 8.59 10.19 37.05
C VAL A 163 7.13 9.78 37.30
N ALA A 164 6.22 10.75 37.33
CA ALA A 164 4.79 10.45 37.46
C ALA A 164 4.29 9.67 36.24
N TYR A 165 3.36 8.74 36.45
CA TYR A 165 2.80 7.94 35.36
C TYR A 165 2.02 8.78 34.35
N PRO A 166 1.87 8.26 33.11
CA PRO A 166 1.03 8.91 32.12
C PRO A 166 -0.42 9.09 32.55
N THR A 167 -1.01 10.20 32.14
CA THR A 167 -2.43 10.53 32.33
C THR A 167 -3.08 10.86 30.99
N ASP A 168 -4.40 10.83 30.93
CA ASP A 168 -5.16 11.16 29.71
C ASP A 168 -4.95 12.63 29.25
N ASP A 169 -4.50 13.51 30.16
CA ASP A 169 -4.19 14.92 29.87
C ASP A 169 -2.76 15.16 29.34
N TRP A 170 -1.95 14.12 29.17
CA TRP A 170 -0.58 14.28 28.66
C TRP A 170 -0.55 14.85 27.26
N THR A 171 0.35 15.82 27.07
CA THR A 171 0.71 16.34 25.76
C THR A 171 1.89 15.57 25.17
N TRP A 172 2.17 15.81 23.88
CA TRP A 172 3.41 15.31 23.26
C TRP A 172 4.68 15.83 23.94
N ASP A 173 4.63 17.01 24.55
CA ASP A 173 5.75 17.57 25.30
C ASP A 173 5.94 16.80 26.63
N ASP A 174 4.85 16.45 27.32
CA ASP A 174 4.90 15.64 28.55
C ASP A 174 5.45 14.23 28.27
N TYR A 175 4.97 13.61 27.18
CA TYR A 175 5.48 12.36 26.67
C TYR A 175 6.98 12.44 26.38
N THR A 176 7.41 13.47 25.66
CA THR A 176 8.81 13.65 25.26
C THR A 176 9.70 13.82 26.49
N ALA A 177 9.29 14.68 27.43
CA ALA A 177 10.03 14.92 28.67
C ALA A 177 10.11 13.67 29.56
N ALA A 178 9.06 12.84 29.60
CA ALA A 178 9.10 11.56 30.31
C ALA A 178 10.05 10.58 29.63
N ALA A 179 9.97 10.43 28.31
CA ALA A 179 10.84 9.54 27.55
C ALA A 179 12.33 9.92 27.66
N GLU A 180 12.67 11.21 27.64
CA GLU A 180 14.04 11.69 27.89
C GLU A 180 14.53 11.30 29.29
N LYS A 181 13.72 11.52 30.34
CA LYS A 181 14.08 11.16 31.73
C LYS A 181 14.24 9.67 31.95
N LEU A 182 13.49 8.86 31.20
CA LEU A 182 13.53 7.41 31.28
C LEU A 182 14.66 6.82 30.43
N THR A 183 15.32 7.62 29.59
CA THR A 183 16.43 7.15 28.78
C THR A 183 17.74 7.20 29.56
N LYS A 184 18.50 6.11 29.53
CA LYS A 184 19.83 6.05 30.14
C LYS A 184 20.90 6.29 29.08
N ALA A 185 21.85 7.18 29.39
CA ALA A 185 22.93 7.56 28.48
C ALA A 185 23.89 6.40 28.11
N ASP A 186 23.89 5.31 28.89
CA ASP A 186 24.67 4.11 28.61
C ASP A 186 24.02 3.18 27.57
N GLY A 187 22.85 3.55 27.05
CA GLY A 187 22.10 2.79 26.04
C GLY A 187 21.42 1.53 26.58
N SER A 188 21.42 1.31 27.90
CA SER A 188 20.78 0.14 28.52
C SER A 188 19.26 0.24 28.58
N GLN A 189 18.70 1.43 28.39
CA GLN A 189 17.27 1.71 28.52
C GLN A 189 16.89 2.94 27.69
N TYR A 190 15.82 2.83 26.92
CA TYR A 190 15.21 3.94 26.17
C TYR A 190 13.82 4.21 26.76
N GLY A 191 13.45 5.49 26.87
CA GLY A 191 12.15 5.89 27.39
C GLY A 191 11.00 5.83 26.37
N SER A 192 11.31 5.56 25.11
CA SER A 192 10.35 5.42 24.02
C SER A 192 10.88 4.48 22.94
N ASP A 193 9.97 3.72 22.33
CA ASP A 193 10.15 2.93 21.12
C ASP A 193 9.43 3.54 19.91
N SER A 194 8.79 4.70 20.08
CA SER A 194 8.04 5.34 19.01
C SER A 194 8.97 5.82 17.90
N PRO A 195 8.72 5.48 16.63
CA PRO A 195 9.56 5.90 15.51
C PRO A 195 9.50 7.41 15.25
N THR A 196 8.55 8.13 15.84
CA THR A 196 8.46 9.60 15.76
C THR A 196 9.15 10.31 16.92
N PHE A 197 9.68 9.57 17.90
CA PHE A 197 10.42 10.14 19.02
C PHE A 197 11.85 10.49 18.58
N ASN A 198 12.14 11.78 18.49
CA ASN A 198 13.47 12.31 18.13
C ASN A 198 14.31 12.73 19.36
N GLY A 199 13.84 12.39 20.57
CA GLY A 199 14.36 12.92 21.83
C GLY A 199 15.43 12.06 22.49
N VAL A 200 16.53 11.79 21.77
CA VAL A 200 17.92 11.48 22.23
C VAL A 200 18.71 10.78 21.14
#